data_AF-A0A259C864-F1
#
_entry.id   AF-A0A259C864-F1
#
_cell.length_a   1.000
_cell.length_b   1.000
_cell.length_c   1.000
_cell.angle_alpha   90.00
_cell.angle_beta   90.00
_cell.angle_gamma   90.00
#
_symmetry.space_group_name_H-M   'P 1'
#
loop_
_entity.id
_entity.type
_entity.pdbx_description
1 polymer ?
#
loop_
_entity_poly.entity_id
_entity_poly.type
_entity_poly.pdbx_seq_one_letter_code
_entity_poly.pdbx_strand_id
1 'polypeptide(L)'
;GSAALFRTTAAAFLAEQAMGHEVFGASSIVVVCRDADELQSVLRSLEGQLTATLHMDAADEALAAALLPVLEVKAGRILANGWPTGVEVCHAMVHGGPFPATSDPRTTSVGSMAIDRFLRPVSYQNLTAPLLPPELRDDACGDGAPRLIDGVLTL
;
A
#
# COMPACT_ATOMS: atom_id res chain seq x y z
N GLY A 1 -0.32 -26.17 -17.99
CA GLY A 1 -1.29 -26.04 -16.87
C GLY A 1 -2.59 -25.52 -17.41
N SER A 2 -3.73 -25.99 -16.88
CA SER A 2 -5.06 -25.44 -17.17
C SER A 2 -5.41 -24.35 -16.16
N ALA A 3 -6.23 -23.37 -16.58
CA ALA A 3 -6.79 -22.42 -15.63
C ALA A 3 -7.75 -23.12 -14.65
N ALA A 4 -7.77 -22.69 -13.38
CA ALA A 4 -8.62 -23.26 -12.35
C ALA A 4 -9.30 -22.18 -11.50
N LEU A 5 -10.59 -22.36 -11.21
CA LEU A 5 -11.34 -21.53 -10.26
C LEU A 5 -11.89 -22.44 -9.17
N PHE A 6 -11.45 -22.21 -7.93
CA PHE A 6 -11.92 -22.93 -6.76
C PHE A 6 -13.03 -22.16 -6.06
N ARG A 7 -13.86 -22.86 -5.28
CA ARG A 7 -14.89 -22.27 -4.45
C ARG A 7 -14.86 -22.93 -3.08
N THR A 8 -14.95 -22.11 -2.03
CA THR A 8 -15.01 -22.57 -0.64
C THR A 8 -16.00 -21.72 0.17
N THR A 9 -16.25 -22.13 1.41
CA THR A 9 -16.99 -21.32 2.39
C THR A 9 -16.01 -20.52 3.23
N ALA A 10 -16.44 -19.39 3.76
CA ALA A 10 -15.64 -18.62 4.72
C ALA A 10 -15.22 -19.47 5.94
N ALA A 11 -16.12 -20.29 6.48
CA ALA A 11 -15.79 -21.21 7.58
C ALA A 11 -14.63 -22.16 7.25
N ALA A 12 -14.61 -22.75 6.05
CA ALA A 12 -13.53 -23.62 5.61
C ALA A 12 -12.22 -22.85 5.33
N PHE A 13 -12.32 -21.65 4.74
CA PHE A 13 -11.16 -20.78 4.50
C PHE A 13 -10.50 -20.33 5.82
N LEU A 14 -11.30 -20.00 6.83
CA LEU A 14 -10.81 -19.60 8.15
C LEU A 14 -10.22 -20.77 8.94
N ALA A 15 -10.61 -22.01 8.65
CA ALA A 15 -10.11 -23.21 9.31
C ALA A 15 -8.80 -23.74 8.71
N GLU A 16 -8.48 -23.39 7.47
CA GLU A 16 -7.30 -23.87 6.73
C GLU A 16 -6.50 -22.69 6.16
N GLN A 17 -5.47 -22.25 6.88
CA GLN A 17 -4.66 -21.10 6.47
C GLN A 17 -4.01 -21.28 5.08
N ALA A 18 -3.70 -22.52 4.69
CA ALA A 18 -3.07 -22.79 3.39
C ALA A 18 -3.94 -22.38 2.20
N MET A 19 -5.26 -22.24 2.37
CA MET A 19 -6.16 -21.74 1.31
C MET A 19 -5.91 -20.27 0.96
N GLY A 20 -5.29 -19.50 1.85
CA GLY A 20 -4.94 -18.10 1.63
C GLY A 20 -3.57 -17.89 0.97
N HIS A 21 -2.73 -18.93 0.90
CA HIS A 21 -1.39 -18.80 0.31
C HIS A 21 -1.46 -18.61 -1.21
N GLU A 22 -0.55 -17.79 -1.72
CA GLU A 22 -0.42 -17.56 -3.15
C GLU A 22 -0.07 -18.86 -3.90
N VAL A 23 -0.80 -19.10 -5.00
CA VAL A 23 -0.43 -20.10 -6.01
C VAL A 23 -0.06 -19.35 -7.28
N PHE A 24 1.23 -19.29 -7.59
CA PHE A 24 1.73 -18.59 -8.78
C PHE A 24 1.31 -19.33 -10.06
N GLY A 25 0.25 -18.85 -10.71
CA GLY A 25 -0.31 -19.46 -11.92
C GLY A 25 -1.71 -18.98 -12.24
N ALA A 26 -2.34 -19.58 -13.26
CA ALA A 26 -3.71 -19.27 -13.67
C ALA A 26 -4.74 -19.93 -12.72
N SER A 27 -4.76 -19.54 -11.44
CA SER A 27 -5.66 -20.06 -10.43
C SER A 27 -6.26 -18.96 -9.56
N SER A 28 -7.50 -19.12 -9.12
CA SER A 28 -8.15 -18.24 -8.14
C SER A 28 -9.14 -18.99 -7.27
N ILE A 29 -9.56 -18.39 -6.15
CA ILE A 29 -10.53 -18.95 -5.20
C ILE A 29 -11.66 -17.94 -4.93
N VAL A 30 -12.89 -18.43 -4.90
CA VAL A 30 -14.06 -17.70 -4.42
C VAL A 30 -14.40 -18.18 -3.01
N VAL A 31 -14.29 -17.29 -2.03
CA VAL A 31 -14.70 -17.55 -0.65
C VAL A 31 -16.12 -17.00 -0.47
N VAL A 32 -17.10 -17.89 -0.33
CA VAL A 32 -18.49 -17.49 -0.13
C VAL A 32 -18.70 -17.15 1.35
N CYS A 33 -19.01 -15.89 1.62
CA CYS A 33 -19.42 -15.38 2.92
C CYS A 33 -20.94 -15.29 2.95
N ARG A 34 -21.55 -15.69 4.06
CA ARG A 34 -23.00 -15.69 4.26
C ARG A 34 -23.56 -14.29 4.55
N ASP A 35 -22.73 -13.42 5.13
CA ASP A 35 -23.08 -12.06 5.56
C ASP A 35 -21.82 -11.17 5.65
N ALA A 36 -22.03 -9.88 5.95
CA ALA A 36 -20.97 -8.87 6.05
C ALA A 36 -20.02 -9.10 7.23
N ASP A 37 -20.50 -9.70 8.32
CA ASP A 37 -19.68 -9.99 9.50
C ASP A 37 -18.69 -11.13 9.22
N GLU A 38 -19.14 -12.14 8.47
CA GLU A 38 -18.29 -13.23 8.01
C GLU A 38 -17.27 -12.73 6.97
N LEU A 39 -17.66 -11.82 6.07
CA LEU A 39 -16.73 -11.15 5.15
C LEU A 39 -15.64 -10.39 5.92
N GLN A 40 -16.01 -9.59 6.92
CA GLN A 40 -15.03 -8.90 7.77
C GLN A 40 -14.09 -9.87 8.49
N SER A 41 -14.60 -11.01 8.94
CA SER A 41 -13.80 -12.04 9.61
C SER A 41 -12.75 -12.64 8.66
N VAL A 42 -13.14 -12.95 7.41
CA VAL A 42 -12.22 -13.39 6.35
C VAL A 42 -11.19 -12.31 6.04
N LEU A 43 -11.60 -11.06 5.82
CA LEU A 43 -10.68 -9.97 5.50
C LEU A 43 -9.66 -9.72 6.62
N ARG A 44 -10.08 -9.83 7.88
CA ARG A 44 -9.17 -9.69 9.03
C ARG A 44 -8.16 -10.83 9.15
N SER A 45 -8.51 -12.04 8.68
CA SER A 45 -7.59 -13.19 8.72
C SER A 45 -6.52 -13.16 7.62
N LEU A 46 -6.71 -12.35 6.57
CA LEU A 46 -5.72 -12.23 5.51
C LEU A 46 -4.39 -11.67 6.02
N GLU A 47 -3.29 -12.14 5.45
CA GLU A 47 -1.98 -11.52 5.63
C GLU A 47 -1.83 -10.25 4.78
N GLY A 48 -0.69 -9.55 4.87
CA GLY A 48 -0.44 -8.34 4.09
C GLY A 48 -0.46 -8.58 2.58
N GLN A 49 -1.13 -7.69 1.85
CA GLN A 49 -1.39 -7.76 0.41
C GLN A 49 -0.77 -6.56 -0.32
N LEU A 50 -0.43 -6.75 -1.59
CA LEU A 50 -0.09 -5.61 -2.47
C LEU A 50 -1.32 -4.73 -2.73
N THR A 51 -2.49 -5.38 -2.92
CA THR A 51 -3.72 -4.70 -3.31
C THR A 51 -4.95 -5.29 -2.63
N ALA A 52 -5.97 -4.46 -2.41
CA ALA A 52 -7.33 -4.90 -2.13
C ALA A 52 -8.30 -4.20 -3.10
N THR A 53 -9.21 -4.96 -3.71
CA THR A 53 -10.17 -4.44 -4.70
C THR A 53 -11.58 -4.57 -4.17
N LEU A 54 -12.35 -3.48 -4.25
CA LEU A 54 -13.80 -3.50 -4.04
C LEU A 54 -14.52 -3.47 -5.40
N HIS A 55 -15.40 -4.43 -5.64
CA HIS A 55 -16.39 -4.34 -6.72
C HIS A 55 -17.73 -4.03 -6.09
N MET A 56 -18.27 -2.86 -6.37
CA MET A 56 -19.38 -2.28 -5.61
C MET A 56 -20.19 -1.27 -6.44
N ASP A 57 -21.45 -1.10 -6.11
CA ASP A 57 -22.27 0.02 -6.59
C ASP A 57 -22.67 0.98 -5.45
N ALA A 58 -23.55 1.94 -5.72
CA ALA A 58 -23.96 2.95 -4.75
C ALA A 58 -24.67 2.36 -3.51
N ALA A 59 -25.33 1.21 -3.64
CA ALA A 59 -26.01 0.56 -2.52
C ALA A 59 -25.03 -0.08 -1.53
N ASP A 60 -23.80 -0.33 -1.96
CA ASP A 60 -22.76 -0.99 -1.17
C ASP A 60 -21.85 -0.02 -0.39
N GLU A 61 -21.98 1.30 -0.61
CA GLU A 61 -21.07 2.32 -0.06
C GLU A 61 -20.94 2.24 1.47
N ALA A 62 -22.05 1.98 2.18
CA ALA A 62 -22.04 1.84 3.63
C ALA A 62 -21.20 0.63 4.09
N LEU A 63 -21.30 -0.51 3.38
CA LEU A 63 -20.49 -1.68 3.65
C LEU A 63 -19.03 -1.42 3.28
N ALA A 64 -18.76 -0.84 2.11
CA ALA A 64 -17.42 -0.48 1.68
C ALA A 64 -16.71 0.44 2.68
N ALA A 65 -17.39 1.46 3.19
CA ALA A 65 -16.88 2.35 4.23
C ALA A 65 -16.53 1.60 5.53
N ALA A 66 -17.34 0.61 5.92
CA ALA A 66 -17.04 -0.23 7.08
C ALA A 66 -15.85 -1.18 6.85
N LEU A 67 -15.58 -1.56 5.61
CA LEU A 67 -14.46 -2.44 5.24
C LEU A 67 -13.14 -1.68 5.08
N LEU A 68 -13.16 -0.40 4.68
CA LEU A 68 -11.96 0.39 4.39
C LEU A 68 -10.91 0.34 5.52
N PRO A 69 -11.25 0.54 6.81
CA PRO A 69 -10.25 0.46 7.88
C PRO A 69 -9.58 -0.92 8.00
N VAL A 70 -10.29 -2.00 7.65
CA VAL A 70 -9.70 -3.35 7.61
C VAL A 70 -8.75 -3.45 6.42
N LEU A 71 -9.16 -2.98 5.23
CA LEU A 71 -8.35 -3.04 4.03
C LEU A 71 -7.09 -2.17 4.11
N GLU A 72 -7.15 -1.01 4.74
CA GLU A 72 -6.01 -0.10 4.95
C GLU A 72 -4.90 -0.75 5.80
N VAL A 73 -5.27 -1.62 6.74
CA VAL A 73 -4.32 -2.40 7.53
C VAL A 73 -3.76 -3.59 6.75
N LYS A 74 -4.42 -4.00 5.65
CA LYS A 74 -4.05 -5.20 4.88
C LYS A 74 -3.31 -4.90 3.58
N ALA A 75 -3.57 -3.80 2.90
CA ALA A 75 -3.07 -3.57 1.55
C ALA A 75 -2.35 -2.22 1.39
N GLY A 76 -1.31 -2.19 0.56
CA GLY A 76 -0.65 -0.93 0.18
C GLY A 76 -1.47 -0.08 -0.80
N ARG A 77 -2.30 -0.71 -1.64
CA ARG A 77 -3.18 -0.02 -2.59
C ARG A 77 -4.59 -0.58 -2.57
N ILE A 78 -5.57 0.28 -2.31
CA ILE A 78 -6.98 -0.04 -2.39
C ILE A 78 -7.54 0.57 -3.67
N LEU A 79 -8.34 -0.19 -4.40
CA LEU A 79 -8.99 0.27 -5.63
C LEU A 79 -10.45 -0.20 -5.67
N ALA A 80 -11.27 0.46 -6.48
CA ALA A 80 -12.66 0.11 -6.69
C ALA A 80 -12.98 -0.03 -8.19
N ASN A 81 -13.87 -0.97 -8.52
CA ASN A 81 -14.47 -1.11 -9.85
C ASN A 81 -13.46 -1.24 -11.00
N GLY A 82 -12.36 -1.95 -10.74
CA GLY A 82 -11.30 -2.26 -11.69
C GLY A 82 -10.54 -3.52 -11.25
N TRP A 83 -9.48 -3.87 -11.98
CA TRP A 83 -8.66 -5.05 -11.65
C TRP A 83 -7.27 -4.61 -11.17
N PRO A 84 -6.67 -5.32 -10.19
CA PRO A 84 -5.44 -4.87 -9.52
C PRO A 84 -4.17 -5.04 -10.37
N THR A 85 -4.26 -5.70 -11.52
CA THR A 85 -3.12 -6.08 -12.37
C THR A 85 -2.35 -4.89 -12.94
N GLY A 86 -3.05 -3.79 -13.25
CA GLY A 86 -2.42 -2.56 -13.69
C GLY A 86 -1.72 -1.83 -12.53
N VAL A 87 -0.46 -1.44 -12.76
CA VAL A 87 0.34 -0.62 -11.83
C VAL A 87 0.83 0.61 -12.59
N GLU A 88 0.23 1.76 -12.28
CA GLU A 88 0.63 3.04 -12.87
C GLU A 88 1.95 3.56 -12.26
N VAL A 89 2.81 4.13 -13.09
CA VAL A 89 4.05 4.79 -12.64
C VAL A 89 3.77 6.28 -12.44
N CYS A 90 3.25 6.63 -11.27
CA CYS A 90 2.86 8.00 -10.92
C CYS A 90 3.37 8.43 -9.53
N HIS A 91 3.16 9.69 -9.17
CA HIS A 91 3.61 10.25 -7.89
C HIS A 91 2.89 9.66 -6.66
N ALA A 92 1.63 9.26 -6.81
CA ALA A 92 0.79 8.75 -5.71
C ALA A 92 0.82 7.22 -5.55
N MET A 93 1.62 6.52 -6.34
CA MET A 93 1.63 5.05 -6.34
C MET A 93 2.18 4.48 -5.03
N VAL A 94 1.52 3.45 -4.51
CA VAL A 94 2.01 2.60 -3.43
C VAL A 94 1.99 1.14 -3.91
N HIS A 95 3.08 0.73 -4.56
CA HIS A 95 3.37 -0.68 -4.83
C HIS A 95 4.17 -1.26 -3.66
N GLY A 96 3.47 -1.98 -2.78
CA GLY A 96 3.95 -2.46 -1.48
C GLY A 96 2.77 -2.81 -0.57
N GLY A 97 2.97 -2.85 0.75
CA GLY A 97 1.95 -3.22 1.73
C GLY A 97 2.55 -3.84 2.99
N PRO A 98 1.74 -4.27 3.96
CA PRO A 98 2.22 -5.04 5.11
C PRO A 98 2.88 -6.35 4.67
N PHE A 99 3.78 -6.91 5.48
CA PHE A 99 4.33 -8.24 5.23
C PHE A 99 3.20 -9.30 5.11
N PRO A 100 3.28 -10.24 4.15
CA PRO A 100 4.42 -10.56 3.27
C PRO A 100 4.51 -9.76 1.96
N ALA A 101 3.61 -8.81 1.68
CA ALA A 101 3.62 -8.07 0.42
C ALA A 101 4.93 -7.29 0.17
N THR A 102 5.55 -6.76 1.22
CA THR A 102 6.93 -6.25 1.20
C THR A 102 7.59 -6.43 2.57
N SER A 103 8.91 -6.37 2.60
CA SER A 103 9.72 -6.40 3.82
C SER A 103 9.82 -5.05 4.54
N ASP A 104 9.59 -3.93 3.85
CA ASP A 104 9.47 -2.59 4.48
C ASP A 104 8.17 -1.90 4.04
N PRO A 105 7.11 -1.93 4.87
CA PRO A 105 5.80 -1.38 4.52
C PRO A 105 5.75 0.14 4.51
N ARG A 106 6.80 0.84 4.95
CA ARG A 106 6.84 2.31 5.01
C ARG A 106 7.18 2.96 3.67
N THR A 107 7.47 2.15 2.64
CA THR A 107 7.99 2.61 1.35
C THR A 107 7.18 2.05 0.18
N THR A 108 7.48 2.53 -1.02
CA THR A 108 6.98 1.94 -2.26
C THR A 108 8.13 1.56 -3.20
N SER A 109 7.93 0.52 -4.01
CA SER A 109 8.88 0.10 -5.04
C SER A 109 8.63 0.71 -6.43
N VAL A 110 7.47 1.34 -6.65
CA VAL A 110 7.06 1.97 -7.93
C VAL A 110 6.51 3.37 -7.65
N GLY A 111 6.78 4.32 -8.54
CA GLY A 111 6.38 5.72 -8.39
C GLY A 111 7.51 6.60 -7.85
N SER A 112 7.31 7.91 -7.82
CA SER A 112 8.40 8.85 -7.50
C SER A 112 8.94 8.69 -6.07
N MET A 113 8.07 8.33 -5.11
CA MET A 113 8.47 8.10 -3.71
C MET A 113 9.38 6.88 -3.53
N ALA A 114 9.56 6.05 -4.57
CA ALA A 114 10.47 4.91 -4.52
C ALA A 114 11.95 5.32 -4.38
N ILE A 115 12.28 6.59 -4.64
CA ILE A 115 13.62 7.17 -4.43
C ILE A 115 14.03 7.14 -2.95
N ASP A 116 13.09 7.29 -2.03
CA ASP A 116 13.36 7.40 -0.58
C ASP A 116 14.00 6.14 0.01
N ARG A 117 13.86 4.98 -0.66
CA ARG A 117 14.52 3.72 -0.30
C ARG A 117 16.04 3.78 -0.41
N PHE A 118 16.58 4.73 -1.19
CA PHE A 118 18.01 4.87 -1.46
C PHE A 118 18.60 6.10 -0.78
N LEU A 119 17.82 6.82 0.03
CA LEU A 119 18.22 8.02 0.74
C LEU A 119 18.33 7.75 2.24
N ARG A 120 19.12 8.58 2.94
CA ARG A 120 19.12 8.66 4.40
C ARG A 120 19.30 10.12 4.85
N PRO A 121 18.63 10.55 5.93
CA PRO A 121 18.85 11.89 6.46
C PRO A 121 20.23 12.00 7.15
N VAL A 122 20.81 13.19 7.11
CA VAL A 122 22.00 13.60 7.88
C VAL A 122 21.72 14.96 8.48
N SER A 123 21.96 15.12 9.79
CA SER A 123 21.81 16.39 10.49
C SER A 123 23.17 17.08 10.65
N TYR A 124 23.20 18.39 10.42
CA TYR A 124 24.38 19.24 10.54
C TYR A 124 24.11 20.30 11.61
N GLN A 125 24.98 20.39 12.62
CA GLN A 125 24.81 21.33 13.73
C GLN A 125 26.08 22.16 13.93
N ASN A 126 25.91 23.49 14.01
CA ASN A 126 26.98 24.46 14.27
C ASN A 126 28.18 24.38 13.28
N LEU A 127 27.91 24.03 12.02
CA LEU A 127 28.91 24.07 10.95
C LEU A 127 28.95 25.44 10.28
N THR A 128 30.14 25.87 9.88
CA THR A 128 30.32 27.07 9.05
C THR A 128 29.83 26.80 7.62
N ALA A 129 29.32 27.83 6.93
CA ALA A 129 28.79 27.72 5.58
C ALA A 129 29.68 26.96 4.56
N PRO A 130 31.02 27.12 4.53
CA PRO A 130 31.87 26.37 3.59
C PRO A 130 31.89 24.84 3.81
N LEU A 131 31.51 24.37 5.00
CA LEU A 131 31.43 22.94 5.35
C LEU A 131 30.04 22.34 5.10
N LEU A 132 29.02 23.18 4.88
CA LEU A 132 27.68 22.71 4.55
C LEU A 132 27.60 22.30 3.06
N PRO A 133 26.79 21.27 2.74
CA PRO A 133 26.32 21.06 1.37
C PRO A 133 25.75 22.35 0.80
N PRO A 134 26.01 22.68 -0.48
CA PRO A 134 25.53 23.92 -1.09
C PRO A 134 24.03 24.16 -0.89
N GLU A 135 23.21 23.11 -0.94
CA GLU A 135 21.75 23.16 -0.86
C GLU A 135 21.24 23.57 0.54
N LEU A 136 22.08 23.44 1.57
CA LEU A 136 21.75 23.73 2.97
C LEU A 136 22.31 25.07 3.47
N ARG A 137 22.96 25.85 2.61
CA ARG A 137 23.52 27.16 2.98
C ARG A 137 22.45 28.25 2.92
N ASP A 138 22.63 29.31 3.71
CA ASP A 138 21.70 30.45 3.74
C ASP A 138 21.57 31.16 2.38
N ASP A 139 22.62 31.14 1.57
CA ASP A 139 22.65 31.73 0.22
C ASP A 139 21.98 30.88 -0.86
N ALA A 140 21.57 29.64 -0.54
CA ALA A 140 20.82 28.77 -1.44
C ALA A 140 19.31 29.09 -1.46
N CYS A 141 18.83 30.00 -0.60
CA CYS A 141 17.43 30.40 -0.57
C CYS A 141 17.01 31.01 -1.93
N GLY A 142 15.96 30.45 -2.55
CA GLY A 142 15.42 30.91 -3.84
C GLY A 142 15.99 30.20 -5.08
N ASP A 143 16.74 29.11 -4.91
CA ASP A 143 17.14 28.21 -6.00
C ASP A 143 15.99 27.32 -6.54
N GLY A 144 14.80 27.39 -5.92
CA GLY A 144 13.62 26.63 -6.27
C GLY A 144 13.50 25.26 -5.60
N ALA A 145 14.46 24.87 -4.75
CA ALA A 145 14.40 23.63 -3.99
C ALA A 145 13.53 23.80 -2.72
N PRO A 146 12.56 22.88 -2.48
CA PRO A 146 11.69 22.97 -1.31
C PRO A 146 12.46 22.74 -0.01
N ARG A 147 12.30 23.66 0.94
CA ARG A 147 12.90 23.61 2.29
C ARG A 147 11.82 23.82 3.34
N LEU A 148 11.96 23.15 4.48
CA LEU A 148 11.08 23.36 5.64
C LEU A 148 11.85 24.14 6.71
N ILE A 149 11.52 25.42 6.88
CA ILE A 149 12.17 26.34 7.84
C ILE A 149 11.17 26.63 8.95
N ASP A 150 11.49 26.23 10.19
CA ASP A 150 10.61 26.37 11.35
C ASP A 150 9.17 25.85 11.12
N GLY A 151 9.05 24.77 10.33
CA GLY A 151 7.77 24.16 9.98
C GLY A 151 7.05 24.79 8.78
N VAL A 152 7.65 25.80 8.14
CA VAL A 152 7.08 26.49 6.96
C VAL A 152 7.79 26.06 5.68
N LEU A 153 7.02 25.59 4.70
CA LEU A 153 7.54 25.23 3.39
C LEU A 153 7.93 26.50 2.61
N THR A 154 9.18 26.57 2.17
CA THR A 154 9.78 27.66 1.40
C THR A 154 10.36 27.09 0.10
N LEU A 155 10.22 27.80 -1.01
CA LEU A 155 10.75 27.45 -2.34
C LEU A 155 11.92 28.37 -2.71
#